data_AF-A0A951KIL0-F1
#
_entry.id   AF-A0A951KIL0-F1
#
_cell.length_a   1.000
_cell.length_b   1.000
_cell.length_c   1.000
_cell.angle_alpha   90.00
_cell.angle_beta   90.00
_cell.angle_gamma   90.00
#
_symmetry.space_group_name_H-M   'P 1'
#
loop_
_entity.id
_entity.type
_entity.pdbx_description
1 polymer ?
#
loop_
_entity_poly.entity_id
_entity_poly.type
_entity_poly.pdbx_seq_one_letter_code
_entity_poly.pdbx_strand_id
1 'polypeptide(L)'
;MSDQSPLIVPMTVEALVVNDIFRTNGNTFVRTQMQYNAMQMCASGQPGISNNDTNFTLHSTSPVPPNKVPAGAFYNGVYLKWRMPEALTSGVQDNVNGTTAYPPVPNRWLIVRYSGAVGSRQVTAWIVESDYLYPGNKNPSAMNASQVACIYVQPGNDGLTPVGVPMGRNVLLGTWSETGHKLGLTAMGPGNPAFAVYQPQNNNVFSFIDCLDGQTPQTLSYLVCGWFSDPKDDPLASATGDTFAALLQTLSWNLPPKTDPTLTATWSLLYGSV
;
A
#
# COMPACT_ATOMS: atom_id res chain seq x y z
N MET A 1 -10.39 18.27 -11.99
CA MET A 1 -10.93 18.16 -10.62
C MET A 1 -11.95 19.28 -10.48
N SER A 2 -13.20 18.98 -10.11
CA SER A 2 -14.17 20.02 -9.77
C SER A 2 -13.72 20.72 -8.48
N ASP A 3 -14.06 22.00 -8.31
CA ASP A 3 -13.78 22.81 -7.11
C ASP A 3 -14.52 22.33 -5.83
N GLN A 4 -15.12 21.14 -5.86
CA GLN A 4 -15.87 20.58 -4.74
C GLN A 4 -14.91 19.86 -3.78
N SER A 5 -14.99 20.22 -2.49
CA SER A 5 -14.17 19.61 -1.44
C SER A 5 -14.41 18.09 -1.32
N PRO A 6 -13.36 17.29 -1.05
CA PRO A 6 -13.51 15.85 -0.87
C PRO A 6 -14.30 15.50 0.40
N LEU A 7 -14.88 14.30 0.42
CA LEU A 7 -15.20 13.65 1.69
C LEU A 7 -13.91 13.13 2.32
N ILE A 8 -13.57 13.63 3.51
CA ILE A 8 -12.42 13.11 4.27
C ILE A 8 -12.83 11.82 4.96
N VAL A 9 -12.15 10.72 4.63
CA VAL A 9 -12.42 9.40 5.19
C VAL A 9 -11.24 8.99 6.08
N PRO A 10 -11.41 8.95 7.40
CA PRO A 10 -10.31 8.61 8.29
C PRO A 10 -9.90 7.14 8.13
N MET A 11 -8.61 6.88 8.25
CA MET A 11 -8.01 5.55 8.26
C MET A 11 -6.93 5.45 9.34
N THR A 12 -6.69 4.23 9.81
CA THR A 12 -5.63 3.97 10.79
C THR A 12 -4.30 3.85 10.07
N VAL A 13 -3.31 4.64 10.52
CA VAL A 13 -1.91 4.51 10.12
C VAL A 13 -1.12 3.99 11.32
N GLU A 14 -0.28 2.98 11.08
CA GLU A 14 0.56 2.34 12.08
C GLU A 14 2.02 2.49 11.64
N ALA A 15 2.92 2.70 12.61
CA ALA A 15 4.35 2.78 12.39
C ALA A 15 5.08 1.72 13.22
N LEU A 16 5.97 0.97 12.58
CA LEU A 16 6.89 0.04 13.24
C LEU A 16 8.32 0.50 13.00
N VAL A 17 9.05 0.79 14.07
CA VAL A 17 10.48 1.12 14.00
C VAL A 17 11.28 -0.18 13.95
N VAL A 18 12.00 -0.39 12.86
CA VAL A 18 12.84 -1.57 12.62
C VAL A 18 14.31 -1.14 12.71
N ASN A 19 15.03 -1.77 13.63
CA ASN A 19 16.47 -1.59 13.83
C ASN A 19 17.16 -2.96 14.01
N ASP A 20 18.48 -2.94 14.17
CA ASP A 20 19.26 -4.18 14.29
C ASP A 20 18.81 -5.04 15.48
N ILE A 21 18.57 -4.44 16.65
CA ILE A 21 18.11 -5.15 17.84
C ILE A 21 16.75 -5.82 17.57
N PHE A 22 15.82 -5.10 16.96
CA PHE A 22 14.51 -5.61 16.59
C PHE A 22 14.60 -6.81 15.64
N ARG A 23 15.49 -6.75 14.65
CA ARG A 23 15.64 -7.79 13.62
C ARG A 23 16.36 -9.03 14.14
N THR A 24 17.38 -8.87 14.99
CA THR A 24 18.30 -9.96 15.34
C THR A 24 18.08 -10.54 16.74
N ASN A 25 17.37 -9.84 17.63
CA ASN A 25 17.18 -10.33 18.99
C ASN A 25 16.07 -11.41 19.06
N GLY A 26 16.47 -12.68 19.11
CA GLY A 26 15.58 -13.80 19.41
C GLY A 26 14.87 -14.46 18.22
N ASN A 27 15.17 -14.10 16.97
CA ASN A 27 14.61 -14.70 15.74
C ASN A 27 13.08 -14.89 15.75
N THR A 28 12.32 -13.97 16.36
CA THR A 28 10.87 -14.13 16.53
C THR A 28 10.05 -13.67 15.32
N PHE A 29 10.65 -12.95 14.38
CA PHE A 29 9.95 -12.39 13.21
C PHE A 29 10.07 -13.29 11.99
N VAL A 30 8.97 -13.96 11.64
CA VAL A 30 8.84 -14.69 10.37
C VAL A 30 8.11 -13.81 9.35
N ARG A 31 8.82 -13.43 8.28
CA ARG A 31 8.27 -12.68 7.15
C ARG A 31 7.99 -13.62 5.98
N THR A 32 6.82 -14.22 5.93
CA THR A 32 6.47 -15.20 4.90
C THR A 32 6.35 -14.54 3.52
N GLN A 33 6.68 -15.31 2.49
CA GLN A 33 6.65 -14.87 1.10
C GLN A 33 5.72 -15.77 0.30
N MET A 34 4.92 -15.16 -0.57
CA MET A 34 4.11 -15.90 -1.55
C MET A 34 5.00 -16.33 -2.72
N GLN A 35 4.66 -17.46 -3.35
CA GLN A 35 5.33 -17.97 -4.54
C GLN A 35 4.39 -17.93 -5.73
N TYR A 36 4.03 -16.72 -6.17
CA TYR A 36 3.11 -16.54 -7.29
C TYR A 36 3.59 -17.20 -8.59
N ASN A 37 4.90 -17.30 -8.82
CA ASN A 37 5.43 -18.02 -9.99
C ASN A 37 5.20 -19.53 -9.93
N ALA A 38 4.99 -20.12 -8.74
CA ALA A 38 4.67 -21.54 -8.63
C ALA A 38 3.29 -21.87 -9.23
N MET A 39 2.40 -20.88 -9.31
CA MET A 39 1.08 -21.04 -9.94
C MET A 39 1.18 -21.33 -11.45
N GLN A 40 2.27 -20.94 -12.11
CA GLN A 40 2.54 -21.29 -13.52
C GLN A 40 2.63 -22.80 -13.75
N MET A 41 3.03 -23.54 -12.71
CA MET A 41 3.18 -24.98 -12.73
C MET A 41 2.03 -25.69 -11.99
N CYS A 42 0.89 -25.02 -11.80
CA CYS A 42 -0.25 -25.49 -11.03
C CYS A 42 0.11 -25.91 -9.58
N ALA A 43 1.17 -25.33 -9.02
CA ALA A 43 1.58 -25.56 -7.63
C ALA A 43 1.01 -24.50 -6.69
N SER A 44 1.04 -24.77 -5.38
CA SER A 44 0.56 -23.83 -4.35
C SER A 44 1.40 -22.55 -4.35
N GLY A 45 0.74 -21.40 -4.48
CA GLY A 45 1.37 -20.08 -4.28
C GLY A 45 1.62 -19.72 -2.82
N GLN A 46 1.12 -20.53 -1.87
CA GLN A 46 1.31 -20.37 -0.42
C GLN A 46 2.12 -21.54 0.14
N PRO A 47 3.45 -21.48 0.09
CA PRO A 47 4.34 -22.52 0.63
C PRO A 47 4.39 -22.58 2.17
N GLY A 48 3.70 -21.66 2.87
CA GLY A 48 3.68 -21.60 4.33
C GLY A 48 4.90 -20.89 4.92
N ILE A 49 5.21 -21.20 6.19
CA ILE A 49 6.23 -20.47 6.97
C ILE A 49 7.68 -20.76 6.56
N SER A 50 7.91 -21.86 5.83
CA SER A 50 9.25 -22.26 5.37
C SER A 50 9.79 -21.36 4.27
N ASN A 51 8.91 -20.70 3.52
CA ASN A 51 9.28 -19.69 2.54
C ASN A 51 9.15 -18.30 3.17
N ASN A 52 10.24 -17.81 3.72
CA ASN A 52 10.28 -16.53 4.41
C ASN A 52 11.53 -15.73 4.03
N ASP A 53 11.50 -14.43 4.31
CA ASP A 53 12.63 -13.53 4.15
C ASP A 53 13.65 -13.75 5.29
N THR A 54 14.52 -14.76 5.11
CA THR A 54 15.60 -15.07 6.04
C THR A 54 16.67 -13.98 6.13
N ASN A 55 16.76 -13.10 5.11
CA ASN A 55 17.73 -12.01 5.10
C ASN A 55 17.36 -10.92 6.13
N PHE A 56 16.08 -10.78 6.46
CA PHE A 56 15.60 -9.78 7.41
C PHE A 56 16.24 -9.91 8.80
N THR A 57 16.46 -11.15 9.26
CA THR A 57 17.02 -11.44 10.59
C THR A 57 18.54 -11.55 10.61
N LEU A 58 19.21 -11.26 9.48
CA LEU A 58 20.67 -11.24 9.43
C LEU A 58 21.26 -10.11 10.28
N HIS A 59 22.47 -10.33 10.79
CA HIS A 59 23.22 -9.29 11.48
C HIS A 59 23.46 -8.07 10.58
N SER A 60 23.55 -6.89 11.19
CA SER A 60 23.60 -5.60 10.51
C SER A 60 24.64 -5.53 9.37
N THR A 61 25.81 -6.14 9.58
CA THR A 61 26.95 -6.15 8.65
C THR A 61 26.86 -7.24 7.59
N SER A 62 25.94 -8.19 7.72
CA SER A 62 25.79 -9.30 6.77
C SER A 62 25.23 -8.78 5.44
N PRO A 63 25.78 -9.22 4.29
CA PRO A 63 25.34 -8.75 2.99
C PRO A 63 24.00 -9.38 2.60
N VAL A 64 23.07 -8.54 2.12
CA VAL A 64 21.78 -8.96 1.54
C VAL A 64 21.93 -9.08 0.02
N PRO A 65 21.69 -10.27 -0.58
CA PRO A 65 21.68 -10.44 -2.03
C PRO A 65 20.54 -9.63 -2.70
N PRO A 66 20.66 -9.30 -4.01
CA PRO A 66 21.80 -9.57 -4.88
C PRO A 66 22.93 -8.52 -4.76
N ASN A 67 22.59 -7.31 -4.31
CA ASN A 67 23.51 -6.16 -4.33
C ASN A 67 24.53 -6.14 -3.18
N LYS A 68 24.46 -7.10 -2.25
CA LYS A 68 25.38 -7.29 -1.11
C LYS A 68 25.47 -6.07 -0.18
N VAL A 69 24.36 -5.35 -0.03
CA VAL A 69 24.25 -4.23 0.93
C VAL A 69 24.12 -4.78 2.35
N PRO A 70 24.74 -4.18 3.38
CA PRO A 70 24.56 -4.61 4.76
C PRO A 70 23.08 -4.66 5.18
N ALA A 71 22.67 -5.71 5.91
CA ALA A 71 21.27 -5.91 6.31
C ALA A 71 20.70 -4.73 7.11
N GLY A 72 21.51 -4.07 7.93
CA GLY A 72 21.10 -2.86 8.64
C GLY A 72 20.75 -1.72 7.69
N ALA A 73 21.57 -1.50 6.65
CA ALA A 73 21.30 -0.49 5.63
C ALA A 73 20.13 -0.87 4.71
N PHE A 74 19.87 -2.17 4.53
CA PHE A 74 18.78 -2.63 3.69
C PHE A 74 17.42 -2.56 4.41
N TYR A 75 17.35 -3.01 5.67
CA TYR A 75 16.07 -3.25 6.37
C TYR A 75 15.75 -2.27 7.48
N ASN A 76 16.69 -1.48 8.00
CA ASN A 76 16.36 -0.55 9.08
C ASN A 76 15.54 0.63 8.55
N GLY A 77 14.66 1.14 9.40
CA GLY A 77 13.77 2.24 9.05
C GLY A 77 12.46 2.25 9.81
N VAL A 78 11.53 3.08 9.35
CA VAL A 78 10.14 3.11 9.82
C VAL A 78 9.25 2.47 8.76
N TYR A 79 8.57 1.40 9.15
CA TYR A 79 7.61 0.69 8.33
C TYR A 79 6.22 1.27 8.64
N LEU A 80 5.68 2.01 7.69
CA LEU A 80 4.31 2.51 7.74
C LEU A 80 3.38 1.50 7.08
N LYS A 81 2.22 1.29 7.69
CA LYS A 81 1.11 0.57 7.09
C LYS A 81 -0.17 1.32 7.41
N TRP A 82 -1.09 1.37 6.47
CA TRP A 82 -2.43 1.90 6.73
C TRP A 82 -3.49 0.83 6.49
N ARG A 83 -4.60 0.96 7.22
CA ARG A 83 -5.76 0.07 7.12
C ARG A 83 -6.88 0.83 6.43
N MET A 84 -7.29 0.33 5.27
CA MET A 84 -8.40 0.93 4.53
C MET A 84 -9.72 0.78 5.30
N PRO A 85 -10.67 1.71 5.12
CA PRO A 85 -12.02 1.57 5.62
C PRO A 85 -12.66 0.25 5.17
N GLU A 86 -13.48 -0.34 6.04
CA GLU A 86 -14.14 -1.63 5.79
C GLU A 86 -14.90 -1.68 4.45
N ALA A 87 -15.54 -0.56 4.08
CA ALA A 87 -16.24 -0.40 2.82
C ALA A 87 -15.39 -0.71 1.58
N LEU A 88 -14.06 -0.58 1.67
CA LEU A 88 -13.13 -0.83 0.58
C LEU A 88 -12.46 -2.21 0.67
N THR A 89 -12.73 -2.97 1.74
CA THR A 89 -12.13 -4.30 1.98
C THR A 89 -13.16 -5.43 2.03
N SER A 90 -14.46 -5.11 1.96
CA SER A 90 -15.55 -6.09 1.97
C SER A 90 -15.94 -6.50 0.56
N GLY A 91 -16.05 -7.81 0.34
CA GLY A 91 -16.51 -8.37 -0.94
C GLY A 91 -18.02 -8.60 -0.96
N VAL A 92 -18.64 -8.43 -2.11
CA VAL A 92 -20.06 -8.74 -2.35
C VAL A 92 -20.14 -10.00 -3.20
N GLN A 93 -20.86 -11.00 -2.72
CA GLN A 93 -21.13 -12.23 -3.46
C GLN A 93 -22.39 -12.08 -4.31
N ASP A 94 -22.26 -12.38 -5.60
CA ASP A 94 -23.39 -12.58 -6.49
C ASP A 94 -23.98 -13.97 -6.24
N ASN A 95 -25.21 -14.01 -5.71
CA ASN A 95 -25.91 -15.26 -5.38
C ASN A 95 -26.39 -16.04 -6.62
N VAL A 96 -26.41 -15.43 -7.81
CA VAL A 96 -26.80 -16.07 -9.06
C VAL A 96 -25.58 -16.67 -9.76
N ASN A 97 -24.51 -15.90 -9.91
CA ASN A 97 -23.30 -16.34 -10.62
C ASN A 97 -22.23 -16.97 -9.72
N GLY A 98 -22.39 -16.86 -8.40
CA GLY A 98 -21.44 -17.38 -7.40
C GLY A 98 -20.12 -16.61 -7.30
N THR A 99 -19.98 -15.49 -8.02
CA THR A 99 -18.76 -14.68 -8.05
C THR A 99 -18.72 -13.69 -6.90
N THR A 100 -17.57 -13.57 -6.22
CA THR A 100 -17.33 -12.53 -5.22
C THR A 100 -16.53 -11.39 -5.82
N ALA A 101 -17.08 -10.19 -5.82
CA ALA A 101 -16.42 -8.98 -6.28
C ALA A 101 -15.98 -8.11 -5.09
N TYR A 102 -14.78 -7.54 -5.17
CA TYR A 102 -14.30 -6.54 -4.22
C TYR A 102 -14.25 -5.18 -4.91
N PRO A 103 -14.56 -4.09 -4.19
CA PRO A 103 -14.47 -2.76 -4.76
C PRO A 103 -13.01 -2.40 -5.08
N PRO A 104 -12.79 -1.49 -6.06
CA PRO A 104 -11.51 -0.83 -6.24
C PRO A 104 -11.04 -0.14 -4.97
N VAL A 105 -9.73 0.01 -4.83
CA VAL A 105 -9.11 0.72 -3.70
C VAL A 105 -8.17 1.83 -4.17
N PRO A 106 -7.89 2.84 -3.33
CA PRO A 106 -6.98 3.92 -3.68
C PRO A 106 -5.59 3.39 -4.06
N ASN A 107 -5.04 3.94 -5.14
CA ASN A 107 -3.76 3.55 -5.72
C ASN A 107 -2.74 4.70 -5.78
N ARG A 108 -3.09 5.86 -5.20
CA ARG A 108 -2.17 6.98 -4.99
C ARG A 108 -2.14 7.31 -3.50
N TRP A 109 -0.94 7.35 -2.94
CA TRP A 109 -0.76 7.72 -1.55
C TRP A 109 0.33 8.77 -1.40
N LEU A 110 -0.03 9.93 -0.86
CA LEU A 110 0.90 10.94 -0.39
C LEU A 110 1.37 10.55 1.01
N ILE A 111 2.66 10.36 1.17
CA ILE A 111 3.32 10.16 2.46
C ILE A 111 4.10 11.42 2.79
N VAL A 112 3.89 12.00 3.97
CA VAL A 112 4.63 13.17 4.44
C VAL A 112 5.28 12.85 5.77
N ARG A 113 6.61 12.93 5.84
CA ARG A 113 7.37 12.90 7.08
C ARG A 113 7.62 14.34 7.55
N TYR A 114 7.25 14.60 8.79
CA TYR A 114 7.61 15.79 9.53
C TYR A 114 8.75 15.48 10.51
N SER A 115 9.78 16.32 10.52
CA SER A 115 10.90 16.21 11.45
C SER A 115 11.35 17.59 11.97
N GLY A 116 12.20 17.61 13.00
CA GLY A 116 12.63 18.85 13.66
C GLY A 116 11.55 19.52 14.53
N ALA A 117 11.91 20.63 15.17
CA ALA A 117 11.03 21.39 16.06
C ALA A 117 9.89 22.12 15.31
N VAL A 118 8.81 22.48 16.02
CA VAL A 118 7.61 23.12 15.44
C VAL A 118 7.96 24.39 14.63
N GLY A 119 8.90 25.22 15.11
CA GLY A 119 9.31 26.46 14.43
C GLY A 119 10.33 26.29 13.30
N SER A 120 10.82 25.08 13.07
CA SER A 120 11.85 24.78 12.05
C SER A 120 11.58 23.44 11.37
N ARG A 121 10.29 23.11 11.19
CA ARG A 121 9.83 21.79 10.74
C ARG A 121 10.40 21.50 9.35
N GLN A 122 11.06 20.35 9.22
CA GLN A 122 11.49 19.84 7.93
C GLN A 122 10.45 18.86 7.41
N VAL A 123 10.23 18.89 6.09
CA VAL A 123 9.22 18.08 5.41
C VAL A 123 9.89 17.29 4.31
N THR A 124 9.64 15.98 4.30
CA THR A 124 9.97 15.13 3.15
C THR A 124 8.68 14.42 2.73
N ALA A 125 8.40 14.40 1.43
CA ALA A 125 7.16 13.83 0.92
C ALA A 125 7.43 12.89 -0.25
N TRP A 126 6.62 11.84 -0.31
CA TRP A 126 6.66 10.81 -1.35
C TRP A 126 5.26 10.55 -1.88
N ILE A 127 5.20 10.08 -3.11
CA ILE A 127 4.01 9.47 -3.69
C ILE A 127 4.26 7.97 -3.83
N VAL A 128 3.35 7.16 -3.32
CA VAL A 128 3.25 5.73 -3.62
C VAL A 128 2.26 5.55 -4.77
N GLU A 129 2.70 4.87 -5.82
CA GLU A 129 1.85 4.43 -6.93
C GLU A 129 1.66 2.92 -6.80
N SER A 130 0.54 2.54 -6.17
CA SER A 130 0.26 1.14 -5.79
C SER A 130 0.09 0.22 -6.99
N ASP A 131 -0.33 0.76 -8.14
CA ASP A 131 -0.58 0.03 -9.39
C ASP A 131 0.53 0.19 -10.43
N TYR A 132 1.67 0.80 -10.05
CA TYR A 132 2.79 0.93 -10.98
C TYR A 132 3.37 -0.43 -11.34
N LEU A 133 3.31 -0.80 -12.63
CA LEU A 133 3.94 -1.99 -13.17
C LEU A 133 5.31 -1.69 -13.75
N TYR A 134 6.31 -2.47 -13.33
CA TYR A 134 7.67 -2.32 -13.84
C TYR A 134 7.78 -2.80 -15.30
N PRO A 135 8.36 -1.98 -16.21
CA PRO A 135 8.51 -2.36 -17.61
C PRO A 135 9.26 -3.67 -17.80
N GLY A 136 8.70 -4.55 -18.65
CA GLY A 136 9.29 -5.85 -18.97
C GLY A 136 9.32 -6.82 -17.79
N ASN A 137 8.48 -6.63 -16.77
CA ASN A 137 8.39 -7.47 -15.57
C ASN A 137 9.72 -7.62 -14.82
N LYS A 138 10.56 -6.59 -14.88
CA LYS A 138 11.87 -6.59 -14.21
C LYS A 138 11.74 -6.04 -12.80
N ASN A 139 12.20 -6.82 -11.82
CA ASN A 139 12.32 -6.33 -10.46
C ASN A 139 13.27 -5.13 -10.41
N PRO A 140 12.99 -4.12 -9.56
CA PRO A 140 13.97 -3.07 -9.30
C PRO A 140 15.25 -3.67 -8.71
N SER A 141 16.39 -3.11 -9.10
CA SER A 141 17.67 -3.38 -8.42
C SER A 141 17.68 -2.67 -7.07
N ALA A 142 16.91 -3.19 -6.11
CA ALA A 142 16.70 -2.58 -4.81
C ALA A 142 18.00 -2.54 -3.99
N MET A 143 18.34 -1.36 -3.48
CA MET A 143 19.46 -1.13 -2.58
C MET A 143 19.02 -1.09 -1.10
N ASN A 144 17.72 -0.92 -0.85
CA ASN A 144 17.10 -1.04 0.46
C ASN A 144 15.64 -1.50 0.33
N ALA A 145 15.00 -1.79 1.46
CA ALA A 145 13.65 -2.34 1.52
C ALA A 145 12.58 -1.39 0.95
N SER A 146 12.80 -0.07 0.98
CA SER A 146 11.86 0.89 0.39
C SER A 146 11.72 0.73 -1.14
N GLN A 147 12.73 0.18 -1.80
CA GLN A 147 12.77 0.02 -3.26
C GLN A 147 12.26 -1.35 -3.73
N VAL A 148 11.94 -2.25 -2.80
CA VAL A 148 11.43 -3.59 -3.15
C VAL A 148 10.00 -3.47 -3.66
N ALA A 149 9.73 -4.01 -4.84
CA ALA A 149 8.38 -4.07 -5.38
C ALA A 149 7.56 -5.19 -4.70
N CYS A 150 6.26 -4.99 -4.63
CA CYS A 150 5.30 -6.07 -4.38
C CYS A 150 5.20 -6.97 -5.62
N ILE A 151 4.75 -8.22 -5.46
CA ILE A 151 4.40 -9.09 -6.59
C ILE A 151 2.88 -9.15 -6.74
N TYR A 152 2.42 -8.86 -7.95
CA TYR A 152 1.04 -9.04 -8.40
C TYR A 152 0.96 -10.21 -9.40
N VAL A 153 -0.25 -10.70 -9.70
CA VAL A 153 -0.47 -11.78 -10.67
C VAL A 153 -1.33 -11.29 -11.82
N GLN A 154 -0.88 -11.53 -13.05
CA GLN A 154 -1.61 -11.19 -14.28
C GLN A 154 -1.61 -12.37 -15.25
N PRO A 155 -2.56 -12.43 -16.20
CA PRO A 155 -2.46 -13.34 -17.33
C PRO A 155 -1.18 -13.08 -18.12
N GLY A 156 -0.49 -14.15 -18.51
CA GLY A 156 0.64 -14.12 -19.42
C GLY A 156 0.22 -13.81 -20.86
N ASN A 157 1.17 -13.87 -21.79
CA ASN A 157 0.93 -13.56 -23.21
C ASN A 157 -0.08 -14.52 -23.87
N ASP A 158 -0.29 -15.70 -23.31
CA ASP A 158 -1.29 -16.68 -23.75
C ASP A 158 -2.70 -16.37 -23.21
N GLY A 159 -2.83 -15.37 -22.33
CA GLY A 159 -4.09 -15.00 -21.68
C GLY A 159 -4.57 -15.98 -20.61
N LEU A 160 -3.82 -17.05 -20.32
CA LEU A 160 -4.27 -18.17 -19.48
C LEU A 160 -3.32 -18.43 -18.31
N THR A 161 -2.02 -18.29 -18.53
CA THR A 161 -1.02 -18.63 -17.52
C THR A 161 -0.87 -17.48 -16.51
N PRO A 162 -1.04 -17.70 -15.19
CA PRO A 162 -0.81 -16.66 -14.20
C PRO A 162 0.69 -16.35 -14.08
N VAL A 163 1.09 -15.10 -14.24
CA VAL A 163 2.49 -14.66 -14.14
C VAL A 163 2.65 -13.64 -13.05
N GLY A 164 3.67 -13.82 -12.20
CA GLY A 164 4.09 -12.84 -11.21
C GLY A 164 4.74 -11.62 -11.87
N VAL A 165 4.24 -10.43 -11.56
CA VAL A 165 4.77 -9.16 -12.07
C VAL A 165 5.12 -8.20 -10.92
N PRO A 166 6.27 -7.51 -10.96
CA PRO A 166 6.61 -6.51 -9.96
C PRO A 166 5.69 -5.29 -10.09
N MET A 167 5.09 -4.91 -8.96
CA MET A 167 4.11 -3.86 -8.82
C MET A 167 4.42 -2.97 -7.61
N GLY A 168 4.02 -1.70 -7.69
CA GLY A 168 4.13 -0.76 -6.58
C GLY A 168 5.49 -0.09 -6.55
N ARG A 169 5.49 1.25 -6.50
CA ARG A 169 6.71 2.03 -6.27
C ARG A 169 6.41 3.23 -5.39
N ASN A 170 7.45 3.83 -4.82
CA ASN A 170 7.40 5.17 -4.27
C ASN A 170 8.40 6.08 -4.99
N VAL A 171 8.09 7.37 -5.06
CA VAL A 171 8.97 8.41 -5.61
C VAL A 171 8.86 9.68 -4.76
N LEU A 172 9.90 10.51 -4.74
CA LEU A 172 9.83 11.81 -4.07
C LEU A 172 8.81 12.72 -4.75
N LEU A 173 8.00 13.43 -3.94
CA LEU A 173 6.92 14.29 -4.42
C LEU A 173 7.43 15.34 -5.43
N GLY A 174 8.60 15.95 -5.17
CA GLY A 174 9.18 16.97 -6.05
C GLY A 174 9.60 16.48 -7.44
N THR A 175 9.68 15.16 -7.64
CA THR A 175 10.01 14.53 -8.93
C THR A 175 8.82 13.79 -9.55
N TRP A 176 7.69 13.74 -8.85
CA TRP A 176 6.54 12.95 -9.27
C TRP A 176 5.74 13.67 -10.36
N SER A 177 5.25 12.89 -11.30
CA SER A 177 4.20 13.27 -12.24
C SER A 177 3.24 12.09 -12.37
N GLU A 178 1.95 12.36 -12.53
CA GLU A 178 0.94 11.32 -12.68
C GLU A 178 1.19 10.52 -13.96
N THR A 179 1.36 9.20 -13.83
CA THR A 179 1.67 8.30 -14.95
C THR A 179 0.46 7.51 -15.46
N GLY A 180 -0.72 7.78 -14.89
CA GLY A 180 -1.99 7.14 -15.23
C GLY A 180 -2.27 5.88 -14.42
N HIS A 181 -3.48 5.35 -14.55
CA HIS A 181 -3.90 4.11 -13.90
C HIS A 181 -3.67 2.91 -14.83
N LYS A 182 -3.22 1.79 -14.28
CA LYS A 182 -2.96 0.58 -15.08
C LYS A 182 -3.67 -0.67 -14.56
N LEU A 183 -4.13 -0.65 -13.31
CA LEU A 183 -4.75 -1.82 -12.67
C LEU A 183 -5.93 -1.43 -11.78
N GLY A 184 -7.04 -2.14 -11.94
CA GLY A 184 -8.15 -2.14 -10.99
C GLY A 184 -7.76 -2.91 -9.73
N LEU A 185 -6.96 -2.28 -8.87
CA LEU A 185 -6.48 -2.87 -7.63
C LEU A 185 -7.64 -3.02 -6.63
N THR A 186 -7.71 -4.15 -5.95
CA THR A 186 -8.65 -4.39 -4.84
C THR A 186 -7.90 -4.75 -3.57
N ALA A 187 -8.59 -4.80 -2.42
CA ALA A 187 -8.01 -5.23 -1.15
C ALA A 187 -7.46 -6.67 -1.18
N MET A 188 -7.93 -7.50 -2.12
CA MET A 188 -7.46 -8.88 -2.31
C MET A 188 -6.22 -8.98 -3.19
N GLY A 189 -5.83 -7.89 -3.87
CA GLY A 189 -4.71 -7.88 -4.81
C GLY A 189 -4.72 -9.09 -5.75
N PRO A 190 -3.65 -9.92 -5.78
CA PRO A 190 -3.56 -11.11 -6.63
C PRO A 190 -4.36 -12.33 -6.11
N GLY A 191 -5.54 -12.12 -5.51
CA GLY A 191 -6.37 -13.18 -4.92
C GLY A 191 -5.92 -13.65 -3.54
N ASN A 192 -5.24 -12.79 -2.77
CA ASN A 192 -4.72 -13.10 -1.45
C ASN A 192 -5.45 -12.31 -0.36
N PRO A 193 -6.19 -12.97 0.57
CA PRO A 193 -6.95 -12.28 1.62
C PRO A 193 -6.07 -11.53 2.63
N ALA A 194 -4.80 -11.88 2.75
CA ALA A 194 -3.87 -11.17 3.61
C ALA A 194 -3.25 -9.93 2.94
N PHE A 195 -3.51 -9.69 1.64
CA PHE A 195 -2.81 -8.69 0.85
C PHE A 195 -2.90 -7.28 1.43
N ALA A 196 -4.10 -6.78 1.73
CA ALA A 196 -4.27 -5.44 2.31
C ALA A 196 -3.70 -5.29 3.73
N VAL A 197 -3.45 -6.39 4.45
CA VAL A 197 -3.12 -6.35 5.89
C VAL A 197 -1.70 -6.82 6.23
N TYR A 198 -1.02 -7.53 5.34
CA TYR A 198 0.31 -8.07 5.62
C TYR A 198 1.40 -7.31 4.86
N GLN A 199 2.13 -6.45 5.60
CA GLN A 199 3.11 -5.52 5.04
C GLN A 199 4.09 -6.15 4.03
N PRO A 200 4.71 -7.31 4.29
CA PRO A 200 5.64 -7.92 3.34
C PRO A 200 5.03 -8.21 1.96
N GLN A 201 3.71 -8.35 1.86
CA GLN A 201 2.99 -8.62 0.61
C GLN A 201 2.40 -7.38 -0.04
N ASN A 202 2.52 -6.18 0.55
CA ASN A 202 1.96 -4.95 0.01
C ASN A 202 2.91 -3.75 0.07
N ASN A 203 4.23 -4.02 0.06
CA ASN A 203 5.26 -3.00 0.03
C ASN A 203 5.07 -2.08 -1.18
N ASN A 204 5.07 -0.76 -0.96
CA ASN A 204 4.74 0.25 -2.00
C ASN A 204 3.35 0.07 -2.62
N VAL A 205 2.40 -0.49 -1.86
CA VAL A 205 0.99 -0.62 -2.25
C VAL A 205 0.09 -0.06 -1.16
N PHE A 206 0.09 -0.67 0.03
CA PHE A 206 -0.63 -0.19 1.24
C PHE A 206 0.32 -0.03 2.44
N SER A 207 1.60 0.03 2.14
CA SER A 207 2.67 0.28 3.10
C SER A 207 3.80 1.04 2.44
N PHE A 208 4.60 1.68 3.28
CA PHE A 208 5.76 2.47 2.90
C PHE A 208 6.88 2.23 3.90
N ILE A 209 8.13 2.22 3.43
CA ILE A 209 9.30 2.09 4.30
C ILE A 209 10.14 3.34 4.14
N ASP A 210 10.29 4.10 5.23
CA ASP A 210 11.29 5.16 5.33
C ASP A 210 12.58 4.57 5.89
N CYS A 211 13.60 4.38 5.06
CA CYS A 211 14.89 3.81 5.50
C CYS A 211 15.68 4.74 6.43
N LEU A 212 15.22 5.98 6.65
CA LEU A 212 15.87 6.98 7.50
C LEU A 212 17.34 7.26 7.11
N ASP A 213 17.69 7.07 5.83
CA ASP A 213 19.04 7.27 5.32
C ASP A 213 19.53 8.70 5.64
N GLY A 214 20.62 8.77 6.40
CA GLY A 214 21.23 10.04 6.83
C GLY A 214 20.46 10.84 7.87
N GLN A 215 19.41 10.29 8.50
CA GLN A 215 18.69 10.95 9.58
C GLN A 215 19.37 10.76 10.94
N THR A 216 19.38 11.81 11.75
CA THR A 216 19.78 11.71 13.16
C THR A 216 18.59 11.23 14.03
N PRO A 217 18.84 10.67 15.23
CA PRO A 217 17.78 10.30 16.16
C PRO A 217 16.91 11.50 16.52
N GLN A 218 15.61 11.41 16.22
CA GLN A 218 14.63 12.47 16.49
C GLN A 218 13.21 11.90 16.48
N THR A 219 12.25 12.69 16.99
CA THR A 219 10.83 12.39 16.84
C THR A 219 10.38 12.72 15.43
N LEU A 220 9.70 11.75 14.80
CA LEU A 220 9.12 11.88 13.48
C LEU A 220 7.60 11.74 13.60
N SER A 221 6.88 12.42 12.73
CA SER A 221 5.44 12.23 12.54
C SER A 221 5.16 12.01 11.08
N TYR A 222 4.21 11.14 10.78
CA TYR A 222 3.84 10.80 9.41
C TYR A 222 2.39 11.12 9.15
N LEU A 223 2.14 11.66 7.96
CA LEU A 223 0.82 11.82 7.39
C LEU A 223 0.73 10.94 6.15
N VAL A 224 -0.40 10.25 6.00
CA VAL A 224 -0.73 9.44 4.82
C VAL A 224 -2.07 9.90 4.29
N CYS A 225 -2.11 10.34 3.04
CA CYS A 225 -3.34 10.68 2.33
C CYS A 225 -3.49 9.81 1.08
N GLY A 226 -4.66 9.23 0.85
CA GLY A 226 -4.94 8.34 -0.28
C GLY A 226 -6.07 8.82 -1.19
N TRP A 227 -5.92 8.63 -2.50
CA TRP A 227 -6.97 8.88 -3.49
C TRP A 227 -6.91 7.89 -4.65
N PHE A 228 -7.99 7.86 -5.43
CA PHE A 228 -8.10 7.09 -6.66
C PHE A 228 -7.54 7.90 -7.84
N SER A 229 -6.61 7.33 -8.61
CA SER A 229 -6.08 8.02 -9.79
C SER A 229 -7.07 8.07 -10.95
N ASP A 230 -7.94 7.07 -11.10
CA ASP A 230 -9.17 7.19 -11.92
C ASP A 230 -10.32 7.60 -10.99
N PRO A 231 -10.91 8.80 -11.17
CA PRO A 231 -12.07 9.21 -10.40
C PRO A 231 -13.23 8.22 -10.47
N LYS A 232 -13.40 7.44 -11.55
CA LYS A 232 -14.51 6.48 -11.69
C LYS A 232 -14.44 5.30 -10.72
N ASP A 233 -13.25 5.01 -10.20
CA ASP A 233 -13.04 3.93 -9.23
C ASP A 233 -13.44 4.36 -7.81
N ASP A 234 -13.57 5.67 -7.56
CA ASP A 234 -14.04 6.17 -6.27
C ASP A 234 -15.53 5.83 -6.10
N PRO A 235 -15.96 5.22 -4.98
CA PRO A 235 -17.37 4.90 -4.76
C PRO A 235 -18.26 6.16 -4.83
N LEU A 236 -17.75 7.33 -4.44
CA LEU A 236 -18.47 8.60 -4.49
C LEU A 236 -18.60 9.17 -5.91
N ALA A 237 -17.89 8.65 -6.90
CA ALA A 237 -18.05 9.09 -8.30
C ALA A 237 -19.42 8.75 -8.87
N SER A 238 -20.07 7.72 -8.31
CA SER A 238 -21.44 7.34 -8.65
C SER A 238 -22.51 8.19 -7.94
N ALA A 239 -22.12 9.01 -6.95
CA ALA A 239 -23.03 9.86 -6.21
C ALA A 239 -23.49 11.03 -7.10
N THR A 240 -24.75 10.99 -7.55
CA THR A 240 -25.38 12.13 -8.24
C THR A 240 -26.62 12.59 -7.47
N GLY A 241 -26.71 13.89 -7.19
CA GLY A 241 -27.87 14.51 -6.54
C GLY A 241 -28.29 13.84 -5.22
N ASP A 242 -29.57 13.49 -5.11
CA ASP A 242 -30.24 12.98 -3.90
C ASP A 242 -29.74 11.61 -3.39
N THR A 243 -28.76 11.00 -4.06
CA THR A 243 -28.28 9.63 -3.75
C THR A 243 -27.08 9.57 -2.80
N PHE A 244 -26.48 10.71 -2.43
CA PHE A 244 -25.29 10.75 -1.57
C PHE A 244 -25.50 10.11 -0.19
N ALA A 245 -26.60 10.45 0.51
CA ALA A 245 -26.89 9.87 1.82
C ALA A 245 -27.14 8.36 1.76
N ALA A 246 -27.83 7.89 0.72
CA ALA A 246 -28.04 6.46 0.49
C ALA A 246 -26.73 5.73 0.22
N LEU A 247 -25.83 6.32 -0.57
CA LEU A 247 -24.50 5.77 -0.83
C LEU A 247 -23.66 5.67 0.46
N LEU A 248 -23.65 6.71 1.30
CA LEU A 248 -22.96 6.66 2.59
C LEU A 248 -23.51 5.53 3.48
N GLN A 249 -24.82 5.32 3.47
CA GLN A 249 -25.43 4.19 4.18
C GLN A 249 -24.96 2.84 3.64
N THR A 250 -24.88 2.67 2.31
CA THR A 250 -24.33 1.45 1.67
C THR A 250 -22.87 1.22 2.05
N LEU A 251 -22.07 2.30 2.12
CA LEU A 251 -20.67 2.25 2.55
C LEU A 251 -20.52 2.14 4.08
N SER A 252 -21.62 2.19 4.85
CA SER A 252 -21.61 2.30 6.31
C SER A 252 -20.77 3.48 6.84
N TRP A 253 -20.70 4.57 6.06
CA TRP A 253 -20.03 5.81 6.42
C TRP A 253 -21.01 6.77 7.07
N ASN A 254 -20.58 7.41 8.15
CA ASN A 254 -21.40 8.35 8.90
C ASN A 254 -20.74 9.73 8.91
N LEU A 255 -21.51 10.77 8.61
CA LEU A 255 -21.06 12.15 8.77
C LEU A 255 -21.08 12.54 10.26
N PRO A 256 -20.18 13.44 10.70
CA PRO A 256 -20.22 13.97 12.06
C PRO A 256 -21.60 14.57 12.41
N PRO A 257 -22.02 14.51 13.69
CA PRO A 257 -23.24 15.17 14.13
C PRO A 257 -23.23 16.67 13.77
N LYS A 258 -24.39 17.20 13.34
CA LYS A 258 -24.57 18.60 12.91
C LYS A 258 -23.86 19.00 11.60
N THR A 259 -23.39 18.03 10.81
CA THR A 259 -23.00 18.31 9.41
C THR A 259 -24.23 18.83 8.65
N ASP A 260 -24.05 19.89 7.86
CA ASP A 260 -25.12 20.42 7.02
C ASP A 260 -25.56 19.35 6.01
N PRO A 261 -26.84 18.92 6.02
CA PRO A 261 -27.32 17.84 5.17
C PRO A 261 -27.32 18.17 3.66
N THR A 262 -27.10 19.44 3.31
CA THR A 262 -26.97 19.86 1.91
C THR A 262 -25.58 19.64 1.33
N LEU A 263 -24.57 19.37 2.17
CA LEU A 263 -23.22 19.10 1.73
C LEU A 263 -23.12 17.72 1.08
N THR A 264 -22.49 17.70 -0.10
CA THR A 264 -22.18 16.48 -0.84
C THR A 264 -20.70 16.47 -1.23
N ALA A 265 -20.20 15.31 -1.62
CA ALA A 265 -18.87 15.15 -2.19
C ALA A 265 -18.93 14.15 -3.35
N THR A 266 -18.12 14.40 -4.38
CA THR A 266 -18.03 13.55 -5.58
C THR A 266 -16.77 12.70 -5.61
N TRP A 267 -15.93 12.82 -4.58
CA TRP A 267 -14.69 12.07 -4.41
C TRP A 267 -14.28 12.03 -2.94
N SER A 268 -13.49 11.03 -2.60
CA SER A 268 -13.02 10.74 -1.25
C SER A 268 -11.52 10.96 -1.14
N LEU A 269 -11.09 11.44 0.02
CA LEU A 269 -9.68 11.52 0.40
C LEU A 269 -9.50 10.72 1.69
N LEU A 270 -8.77 9.62 1.61
CA LEU A 270 -8.42 8.84 2.78
C LEU A 270 -7.32 9.55 3.54
N TYR A 271 -7.41 9.58 4.86
CA TYR A 271 -6.48 10.34 5.70
C TYR A 271 -6.14 9.59 6.98
N GLY A 272 -4.86 9.56 7.34
CA GLY A 272 -4.43 9.16 8.68
C GLY A 272 -3.03 9.65 9.01
N SER A 273 -2.67 9.66 10.30
CA SER A 273 -1.38 10.13 10.78
C SER A 273 -0.90 9.35 12.01
N VAL A 274 0.42 9.29 12.21
CA VAL A 274 1.08 8.60 13.34
C VAL A 274 2.32 9.35 13.82
#